data_AF-A0A2K0XSU2-F1
#
_entry.id   AF-A0A2K0XSU2-F1
#
_cell.length_a   1.000
_cell.length_b   1.000
_cell.length_c   1.000
_cell.angle_alpha   90.00
_cell.angle_beta   90.00
_cell.angle_gamma   90.00
#
_symmetry.space_group_name_H-M   'P 1'
#
loop_
_entity.id
_entity.type
_entity.pdbx_description
1 polymer ?
#
loop_
_entity_poly.entity_id
_entity_poly.type
_entity_poly.pdbx_seq_one_letter_code
_entity_poly.pdbx_strand_id
1 'polypeptide(L)'
;MTNSFSNFADLASHIATETGTDERSSLYADAFLEHDERAKLSPVDESEQLEMPDPDQARAAVEMVMATLFDVFRDTRLEPFAGDLAWGFVNSFHVVAKRINDREDDAAKELGDLARSFDPSEIYASQIEEAQMLCQTLQGCRDAMECMRDHAAEVYRVETGRPYAPTRGSRVSKGVTASMIEARDFLAARGRERREQFSPEGPIVAFSGGQQWEDHDLLWKGLDSIKARIPEMVLATTAQAKGCDAIAQAWAAARGVKVIMFRLDRRLGAKAAFVRNDRLLALKPVEAVVCEGSGIQMNLAQKLRQAGVPLHVVKLAHQTVRPTPQRMAARVRQGR
;
A
#
# COMPACT_ATOMS: atom_id res chain seq x y z
N MET A 1 36.10 -23.72 -29.14
CA MET A 1 36.76 -22.91 -28.10
C MET A 1 36.32 -23.47 -26.77
N THR A 2 37.24 -23.86 -25.89
CA THR A 2 36.91 -24.36 -24.54
C THR A 2 36.59 -23.17 -23.65
N ASN A 3 35.30 -22.97 -23.33
CA ASN A 3 34.89 -21.94 -22.38
C ASN A 3 35.40 -22.37 -20.98
N SER A 4 36.37 -21.62 -20.45
CA SER A 4 36.89 -21.79 -19.10
C SER A 4 36.22 -20.76 -18.21
N PHE A 5 35.57 -21.20 -17.13
CA PHE A 5 34.91 -20.31 -16.16
C PHE A 5 35.74 -20.28 -14.88
N SER A 6 36.07 -19.08 -14.40
CA SER A 6 36.93 -18.88 -13.23
C SER A 6 36.17 -18.93 -11.91
N ASN A 7 34.86 -18.66 -11.94
CA ASN A 7 33.98 -18.66 -10.78
C ASN A 7 32.52 -18.94 -11.20
N PHE A 8 31.63 -19.09 -10.22
CA PHE A 8 30.20 -19.34 -10.46
C PHE A 8 29.47 -18.19 -11.17
N ALA A 9 29.89 -16.94 -10.99
CA ALA A 9 29.30 -15.78 -11.65
C ALA A 9 29.61 -15.76 -13.16
N ASP A 10 30.82 -16.16 -13.56
CA ASP A 10 31.22 -16.28 -14.97
C ASP A 10 30.39 -17.35 -15.70
N LEU A 11 30.16 -18.47 -15.01
CA LEU A 11 29.34 -19.57 -15.54
C LEU A 11 27.86 -19.19 -15.63
N ALA A 12 27.33 -18.52 -14.60
CA ALA A 12 25.94 -18.05 -14.58
C ALA A 12 25.68 -17.00 -15.67
N SER A 13 26.63 -16.07 -15.87
CA SER A 13 26.55 -15.05 -16.93
C SER A 13 26.46 -15.67 -18.33
N HIS A 14 27.24 -16.73 -18.58
CA HIS A 14 27.21 -17.43 -19.86
C HIS A 14 25.84 -18.08 -20.13
N ILE A 15 25.26 -18.73 -19.12
CA ILE A 15 23.97 -19.43 -19.25
C ILE A 15 22.80 -18.46 -19.34
N ALA A 16 22.83 -17.37 -18.58
CA ALA A 16 21.85 -16.30 -18.69
C ALA A 16 21.81 -15.74 -20.13
N THR A 17 22.98 -15.55 -20.75
CA THR A 17 23.09 -15.09 -22.14
C THR A 17 22.50 -16.08 -23.16
N GLU A 18 22.58 -17.38 -22.89
CA GLU A 18 22.03 -18.43 -23.78
C GLU A 18 20.51 -18.65 -23.63
N THR A 19 19.88 -18.19 -22.53
CA THR A 19 18.48 -18.50 -22.18
C THR A 19 17.53 -17.28 -22.19
N GLY A 20 17.99 -16.14 -22.68
CA GLY A 20 17.46 -14.79 -22.41
C GLY A 20 16.06 -14.35 -22.91
N THR A 21 15.08 -15.24 -23.09
CA THR A 21 13.69 -14.82 -23.39
C THR A 21 12.66 -15.77 -22.78
N ASP A 22 12.35 -15.58 -21.48
CA ASP A 22 11.30 -16.33 -20.77
C ASP A 22 10.52 -15.39 -19.83
N GLU A 23 9.21 -15.62 -19.65
CA GLU A 23 8.34 -14.90 -18.71
C GLU A 23 8.90 -14.91 -17.27
N ARG A 24 9.71 -15.93 -16.94
CA ARG A 24 10.42 -16.07 -15.67
C ARG A 24 11.47 -14.99 -15.41
N SER A 25 12.06 -14.40 -16.46
CA SER A 25 13.00 -13.28 -16.31
C SER A 25 12.30 -12.06 -15.69
N SER A 26 11.03 -11.81 -16.06
CA SER A 26 10.23 -10.74 -15.45
C SER A 26 9.94 -10.97 -13.96
N LEU A 27 9.67 -12.23 -13.55
CA LEU A 27 9.39 -12.55 -12.15
C LEU A 27 10.64 -12.38 -11.26
N TYR A 28 11.82 -12.69 -11.79
CA TYR A 28 13.08 -12.45 -11.11
C TYR A 28 13.40 -10.95 -11.07
N ALA A 29 13.22 -10.22 -12.18
CA ALA A 29 13.41 -8.78 -12.21
C ALA A 29 12.59 -8.06 -11.13
N ASP A 30 11.31 -8.43 -10.95
CA ASP A 30 10.45 -7.84 -9.92
C ASP A 30 10.87 -8.22 -8.49
N ALA A 31 11.31 -9.46 -8.26
CA ALA A 31 11.61 -9.98 -6.92
C ALA A 31 12.99 -9.55 -6.39
N PHE A 32 13.89 -9.11 -7.27
CA PHE A 32 15.25 -8.69 -6.95
C PHE A 32 15.42 -7.17 -6.99
N LEU A 33 14.31 -6.41 -7.05
CA LEU A 33 14.33 -4.95 -6.97
C LEU A 33 14.89 -4.47 -5.62
N GLU A 34 15.89 -3.60 -5.71
CA GLU A 34 16.42 -2.88 -4.56
C GLU A 34 15.54 -1.67 -4.24
N HIS A 35 15.20 -1.51 -2.96
CA HIS A 35 14.45 -0.35 -2.48
C HIS A 35 15.36 0.82 -2.06
N ASP A 36 16.62 0.54 -1.72
CA ASP A 36 17.63 1.48 -1.27
C ASP A 36 19.02 0.97 -1.70
N GLU A 37 19.97 1.87 -1.97
CA GLU A 37 21.37 1.54 -2.33
C GLU A 37 22.14 0.95 -1.13
N ARG A 38 21.65 1.18 0.10
CA ARG A 38 22.25 0.64 1.32
C ARG A 38 21.36 -0.43 1.93
N ALA A 39 21.99 -1.55 2.28
CA ALA A 39 21.36 -2.66 2.97
C ALA A 39 21.72 -2.61 4.46
N LYS A 40 20.72 -2.81 5.33
CA LYS A 40 20.94 -3.07 6.75
C LYS A 40 20.43 -4.48 7.07
N LEU A 41 21.34 -5.37 7.44
CA LEU A 41 21.00 -6.78 7.65
C LEU A 41 20.67 -7.11 9.11
N SER A 42 21.09 -6.31 10.08
CA SER A 42 20.75 -6.52 11.49
C SER A 42 20.46 -5.19 12.20
N PRO A 43 19.79 -5.22 13.36
CA PRO A 43 19.54 -4.00 14.13
C PRO A 43 20.81 -3.29 14.61
N VAL A 44 21.87 -4.06 14.87
CA VAL A 44 23.10 -3.56 15.52
C VAL A 44 24.21 -3.19 14.53
N ASP A 45 24.20 -3.80 13.34
CA ASP A 45 25.23 -3.55 12.35
C ASP A 45 24.96 -2.25 11.59
N GLU A 46 26.03 -1.63 11.10
CA GLU A 46 25.93 -0.46 10.23
C GLU A 46 25.35 -0.87 8.86
N SER A 47 24.74 0.08 8.17
CA SER A 47 24.27 -0.17 6.80
C SER A 47 25.43 -0.13 5.82
N GLU A 48 25.45 -1.08 4.90
CA GLU A 48 26.53 -1.28 3.93
C GLU A 48 25.97 -1.13 2.50
N GLN A 49 26.82 -0.78 1.53
CA GLN A 49 26.46 -0.82 0.12
C GLN A 49 26.56 -2.27 -0.36
N LEU A 50 25.43 -2.98 -0.31
CA LEU A 50 25.32 -4.38 -0.73
C LEU A 50 24.23 -4.48 -1.77
N GLU A 51 24.61 -4.94 -2.96
CA GLU A 51 23.71 -5.13 -4.09
C GLU A 51 23.07 -6.53 -4.04
N MET A 52 21.88 -6.63 -4.61
CA MET A 52 21.22 -7.88 -4.93
C MET A 52 21.99 -8.60 -6.04
N PRO A 53 22.02 -9.94 -6.04
CA PRO A 53 22.61 -10.68 -7.14
C PRO A 53 21.80 -10.43 -8.43
N ASP A 54 22.49 -10.47 -9.57
CA ASP A 54 21.85 -10.29 -10.87
C ASP A 54 20.68 -11.29 -11.03
N PRO A 55 19.46 -10.82 -11.39
CA PRO A 55 18.26 -11.67 -11.37
C PRO A 55 18.36 -12.82 -12.39
N ASP A 56 18.93 -12.57 -13.57
CA ASP A 56 19.06 -13.59 -14.61
C ASP A 56 20.15 -14.61 -14.26
N GLN A 57 21.26 -14.17 -13.66
CA GLN A 57 22.29 -15.06 -13.13
C GLN A 57 21.73 -15.94 -12.00
N ALA A 58 20.95 -15.36 -11.08
CA ALA A 58 20.33 -16.11 -10.00
C ALA A 58 19.35 -17.16 -10.52
N ARG A 59 18.54 -16.82 -11.54
CA ARG A 59 17.64 -17.76 -12.23
C ARG A 59 18.42 -18.90 -12.87
N ALA A 60 19.43 -18.57 -13.68
CA ALA A 60 20.26 -19.54 -14.39
C ALA A 60 21.00 -20.48 -13.41
N ALA A 61 21.52 -19.95 -12.31
CA ALA A 61 22.21 -20.73 -11.30
C ALA A 61 21.30 -21.76 -10.61
N VAL A 62 20.05 -21.38 -10.27
CA VAL A 62 19.07 -22.31 -9.67
C VAL A 62 18.76 -23.46 -10.61
N GLU A 63 18.50 -23.14 -11.89
CA GLU A 63 18.19 -24.13 -12.91
C GLU A 63 19.37 -25.09 -13.15
N MET A 64 20.57 -24.52 -13.31
CA MET A 64 21.80 -25.29 -13.49
C MET A 64 22.07 -26.25 -12.33
N VAL A 65 22.00 -25.79 -11.07
CA VAL A 65 22.30 -26.63 -9.92
C VAL A 65 21.33 -27.82 -9.85
N MET A 66 20.04 -27.56 -10.08
CA MET A 66 19.02 -28.59 -10.08
C MET A 66 19.17 -29.58 -11.24
N ALA A 67 19.37 -29.08 -12.47
CA ALA A 67 19.59 -29.93 -13.64
C ALA A 67 20.82 -30.82 -13.47
N THR A 68 21.94 -30.23 -13.04
CA THR A 68 23.19 -30.95 -12.78
C THR A 68 23.00 -32.03 -11.71
N LEU A 69 22.23 -31.73 -10.67
CA LEU A 69 21.91 -32.71 -9.63
C LEU A 69 21.21 -33.93 -10.23
N PHE A 70 20.19 -33.75 -11.08
CA PHE A 70 19.52 -34.88 -11.73
C PHE A 70 20.42 -35.60 -12.74
N ASP A 71 21.19 -34.86 -13.54
CA ASP A 71 22.06 -35.43 -14.58
C ASP A 71 23.14 -36.36 -14.01
N VAL A 72 23.73 -36.03 -12.86
CA VAL A 72 24.77 -36.85 -12.22
C VAL A 72 24.21 -38.19 -11.70
N PHE A 73 22.94 -38.23 -11.32
CA PHE A 73 22.31 -39.44 -10.78
C PHE A 73 21.56 -40.27 -11.83
N ARG A 74 21.24 -39.69 -12.99
CA ARG A 74 20.49 -40.35 -14.07
C ARG A 74 21.22 -41.60 -14.58
N ASP A 75 20.45 -42.66 -14.84
CA ASP A 75 20.94 -43.97 -15.31
C ASP A 75 21.92 -44.65 -14.34
N THR A 76 21.93 -44.22 -13.06
CA THR A 76 22.73 -44.84 -12.01
C THR A 76 21.85 -45.49 -10.96
N ARG A 77 22.45 -46.35 -10.13
CA ARG A 77 21.78 -46.92 -8.95
C ARG A 77 21.31 -45.88 -7.92
N LEU A 78 21.74 -44.62 -8.07
CA LEU A 78 21.41 -43.53 -7.16
C LEU A 78 20.25 -42.66 -7.66
N GLU A 79 19.78 -42.84 -8.90
CA GLU A 79 18.66 -42.10 -9.49
C GLU A 79 17.43 -42.01 -8.57
N PRO A 80 17.00 -43.08 -7.87
CA PRO A 80 15.84 -43.01 -6.98
C PRO A 80 15.97 -42.01 -5.82
N PHE A 81 17.20 -41.61 -5.46
CA PHE A 81 17.46 -40.67 -4.35
C PHE A 81 17.61 -39.21 -4.83
N ALA A 82 17.71 -38.96 -6.14
CA ALA A 82 17.87 -37.61 -6.69
C ALA A 82 16.69 -36.70 -6.30
N GLY A 83 15.47 -37.27 -6.30
CA GLY A 83 14.27 -36.55 -5.87
C GLY A 83 14.33 -36.07 -4.42
N ASP A 84 14.88 -36.85 -3.50
CA ASP A 84 14.97 -36.45 -2.08
C ASP A 84 16.00 -35.31 -1.90
N LEU A 85 17.11 -35.35 -2.64
CA LEU A 85 18.12 -34.29 -2.62
C LEU A 85 17.58 -33.00 -3.25
N ALA A 86 16.92 -33.10 -4.40
CA ALA A 86 16.27 -31.97 -5.06
C ALA A 86 15.17 -31.35 -4.18
N TRP A 87 14.37 -32.17 -3.50
CA TRP A 87 13.42 -31.68 -2.50
C TRP A 87 14.12 -30.91 -1.37
N GLY A 88 15.25 -31.45 -0.88
CA GLY A 88 16.08 -30.79 0.13
C GLY A 88 16.61 -29.43 -0.31
N PHE A 89 17.00 -29.31 -1.59
CA PHE A 89 17.43 -28.05 -2.19
C PHE A 89 16.31 -27.01 -2.21
N VAL A 90 15.11 -27.37 -2.69
CA VAL A 90 13.94 -26.46 -2.65
C VAL A 90 13.60 -26.07 -1.21
N ASN A 91 13.64 -27.04 -0.30
CA ASN A 91 13.34 -26.81 1.11
C ASN A 91 14.36 -25.87 1.79
N SER A 92 15.62 -25.83 1.31
CA SER A 92 16.62 -24.91 1.85
C SER A 92 16.21 -23.44 1.66
N PHE A 93 15.76 -23.04 0.47
CA PHE A 93 15.23 -21.71 0.22
C PHE A 93 14.00 -21.44 1.07
N HIS A 94 13.08 -22.40 1.18
CA HIS A 94 11.89 -22.26 2.02
C HIS A 94 12.23 -21.96 3.48
N VAL A 95 13.19 -22.69 4.06
CA VAL A 95 13.61 -22.51 5.45
C VAL A 95 14.30 -21.16 5.64
N VAL A 96 15.16 -20.73 4.71
CA VAL A 96 15.86 -19.44 4.78
C VAL A 96 14.87 -18.28 4.63
N ALA A 97 13.99 -18.33 3.63
CA ALA A 97 12.95 -17.32 3.41
C ALA A 97 12.06 -17.15 4.66
N LYS A 98 11.70 -18.26 5.32
CA LYS A 98 10.94 -18.20 6.57
C LYS A 98 11.72 -17.50 7.69
N ARG A 99 13.01 -17.80 7.87
CA ARG A 99 13.83 -17.12 8.90
C ARG A 99 13.95 -15.62 8.62
N ILE A 100 14.04 -15.23 7.36
CA ILE A 100 14.06 -13.82 6.96
C ILE A 100 12.70 -13.18 7.26
N ASN A 101 11.59 -13.84 6.92
CA ASN A 101 10.25 -13.38 7.26
C ASN A 101 10.07 -13.14 8.77
N ASP A 102 10.49 -14.10 9.60
CA ASP A 102 10.37 -13.96 11.06
C ASP A 102 11.16 -12.72 11.57
N ARG A 103 12.31 -12.41 10.96
CA ARG A 103 13.11 -11.21 11.27
C ARG A 103 12.48 -9.92 10.73
N GLU A 104 11.89 -9.98 9.53
CA GLU A 104 11.13 -8.87 8.95
C GLU A 104 9.94 -8.51 9.82
N ASP A 105 9.19 -9.50 10.31
CA ASP A 105 8.05 -9.30 11.21
C ASP A 105 8.48 -8.60 12.52
N ASP A 106 9.62 -8.99 13.09
CA ASP A 106 10.20 -8.33 14.27
C ASP A 106 10.61 -6.88 13.97
N ALA A 107 11.30 -6.61 12.85
CA ALA A 107 11.71 -5.27 12.43
C ALA A 107 10.50 -4.37 12.12
N ALA A 108 9.47 -4.90 11.47
CA ALA A 108 8.23 -4.18 11.16
C ALA A 108 7.46 -3.83 12.43
N LYS A 109 7.47 -4.71 13.43
CA LYS A 109 6.87 -4.43 14.73
C LYS A 109 7.60 -3.29 15.45
N GLU A 110 8.93 -3.31 15.46
CA GLU A 110 9.76 -2.24 16.03
C GLU A 110 9.52 -0.90 15.32
N LEU A 111 9.56 -0.87 13.99
CA LEU A 111 9.24 0.33 13.19
C LEU A 111 7.82 0.85 13.51
N GLY A 112 6.85 -0.06 13.69
CA GLY A 112 5.49 0.29 14.06
C GLY A 112 5.32 0.80 15.49
N ASP A 113 6.15 0.35 16.44
CA ASP A 113 6.23 0.87 17.81
C ASP A 113 6.89 2.26 17.82
N LEU A 114 7.98 2.45 17.06
CA LEU A 114 8.59 3.74 16.81
C LEU A 114 7.54 4.68 16.21
N ALA A 115 6.97 4.43 15.04
CA ALA A 115 6.00 5.34 14.41
C ALA A 115 4.76 5.74 15.25
N ARG A 116 4.43 4.99 16.31
CA ARG A 116 3.35 5.31 17.25
C ARG A 116 3.77 6.22 18.40
N SER A 117 5.03 6.15 18.80
CA SER A 117 5.64 7.16 19.66
C SER A 117 5.95 8.39 18.81
N PHE A 118 6.03 9.57 19.40
CA PHE A 118 6.49 10.76 18.68
C PHE A 118 7.48 11.47 19.57
N ASP A 119 8.73 11.53 19.13
CA ASP A 119 9.81 12.27 19.76
C ASP A 119 10.51 13.13 18.69
N PRO A 120 10.56 14.46 18.84
CA PRO A 120 11.20 15.35 17.88
C PRO A 120 12.74 15.38 17.98
N SER A 121 13.38 14.33 18.51
CA SER A 121 14.84 14.24 18.60
C SER A 121 15.47 13.71 17.30
N GLU A 122 16.65 14.22 16.93
CA GLU A 122 17.40 13.73 15.76
C GLU A 122 17.77 12.26 15.90
N ILE A 123 18.06 11.81 17.13
CA ILE A 123 18.34 10.41 17.46
C ILE A 123 17.13 9.54 17.10
N TYR A 124 15.92 10.00 17.41
CA TYR A 124 14.70 9.27 17.11
C TYR A 124 14.38 9.23 15.61
N ALA A 125 14.66 10.31 14.88
CA ALA A 125 14.56 10.32 13.42
C ALA A 125 15.51 9.28 12.79
N SER A 126 16.77 9.23 13.24
CA SER A 126 17.76 8.22 12.81
C SER A 126 17.29 6.79 13.08
N GLN A 127 16.71 6.54 14.26
CA GLN A 127 16.19 5.21 14.62
C GLN A 127 15.04 4.76 13.70
N ILE A 128 14.15 5.67 13.31
CA ILE A 128 13.08 5.35 12.36
C ILE A 128 13.65 5.03 10.98
N GLU A 129 14.61 5.82 10.50
CA GLU A 129 15.26 5.59 9.20
C GLU A 129 16.00 4.24 9.17
N GLU A 130 16.76 3.92 10.22
CA GLU A 130 17.47 2.64 10.34
C GLU A 130 16.51 1.45 10.43
N ALA A 131 15.44 1.55 11.21
CA ALA A 131 14.43 0.49 11.33
C ALA A 131 13.67 0.30 10.02
N GLN A 132 13.40 1.38 9.28
CA GLN A 132 12.78 1.32 7.96
C GLN A 132 13.71 0.64 6.94
N MET A 133 14.98 1.01 6.91
CA MET A 133 15.98 0.42 6.01
C MET A 133 16.15 -1.08 6.28
N LEU A 134 16.22 -1.50 7.55
CA LEU A 134 16.29 -2.92 7.93
C LEU A 134 15.06 -3.68 7.43
N CYS A 135 13.86 -3.12 7.63
CA CYS A 135 12.61 -3.74 7.18
C CYS A 135 12.59 -3.93 5.65
N GLN A 136 12.93 -2.88 4.89
CA GLN A 136 12.98 -2.93 3.42
C GLN A 136 14.04 -3.90 2.90
N THR A 137 15.23 -3.94 3.54
CA THR A 137 16.30 -4.87 3.18
C THR A 137 15.85 -6.33 3.37
N LEU A 138 15.26 -6.65 4.52
CA LEU A 138 14.78 -8.00 4.82
C LEU A 138 13.63 -8.41 3.91
N GLN A 139 12.74 -7.47 3.57
CA GLN A 139 11.65 -7.71 2.62
C GLN A 139 12.20 -8.10 1.24
N GLY A 140 13.15 -7.34 0.68
CA GLY A 140 13.77 -7.66 -0.61
C GLY A 140 14.48 -9.01 -0.60
N CYS A 141 15.24 -9.29 0.47
CA CYS A 141 15.88 -10.60 0.67
C CYS A 141 14.88 -11.76 0.75
N ARG A 142 13.74 -11.57 1.44
CA ARG A 142 12.66 -12.57 1.50
C ARG A 142 12.08 -12.80 0.11
N ASP A 143 11.69 -11.74 -0.58
CA ASP A 143 11.01 -11.83 -1.88
C ASP A 143 11.91 -12.54 -2.93
N ALA A 144 13.21 -12.24 -2.96
CA ALA A 144 14.18 -12.95 -3.82
C ALA A 144 14.32 -14.44 -3.46
N MET A 145 14.44 -14.77 -2.17
CA MET A 145 14.54 -16.17 -1.71
C MET A 145 13.26 -16.97 -2.03
N GLU A 146 12.08 -16.34 -1.92
CA GLU A 146 10.82 -16.96 -2.31
C GLU A 146 10.70 -17.17 -3.83
N CYS A 147 11.21 -16.22 -4.63
CA CYS A 147 11.27 -16.35 -6.08
C CYS A 147 12.16 -17.54 -6.49
N MET A 148 13.36 -17.64 -5.91
CA MET A 148 14.28 -18.77 -6.14
C MET A 148 13.67 -20.10 -5.70
N ARG A 149 12.98 -20.13 -4.55
CA ARG A 149 12.25 -21.32 -4.06
C ARG A 149 11.20 -21.77 -5.06
N ASP A 150 10.35 -20.86 -5.53
CA ASP A 150 9.24 -21.18 -6.44
C ASP A 150 9.77 -21.68 -7.78
N HIS A 151 10.87 -21.09 -8.28
CA HIS A 151 11.55 -21.57 -9.47
C HIS A 151 12.16 -22.98 -9.28
N ALA A 152 12.89 -23.20 -8.19
CA ALA A 152 13.45 -24.53 -7.88
C ALA A 152 12.35 -25.59 -7.71
N ALA A 153 11.21 -25.22 -7.09
CA ALA A 153 10.05 -26.10 -6.94
C ALA A 153 9.44 -26.50 -8.29
N GLU A 154 9.48 -25.61 -9.27
CA GLU A 154 9.01 -25.89 -10.63
C GLU A 154 9.95 -26.85 -11.36
N VAL A 155 11.27 -26.64 -11.28
CA VAL A 155 12.26 -27.59 -11.83
C VAL A 155 12.09 -28.97 -11.18
N TYR A 156 11.94 -29.02 -9.85
CA TYR A 156 11.64 -30.26 -9.13
C TYR A 156 10.36 -30.94 -9.64
N ARG A 157 9.29 -30.18 -9.89
CA ARG A 157 8.01 -30.70 -10.37
C ARG A 157 8.14 -31.29 -11.76
N VAL A 158 8.90 -30.65 -12.65
CA VAL A 158 9.15 -31.12 -14.01
C VAL A 158 9.93 -32.45 -13.99
N GLU A 159 11.01 -32.52 -13.21
CA GLU A 159 11.90 -33.70 -13.17
C GLU A 159 11.27 -34.89 -12.43
N THR A 160 10.53 -34.65 -11.34
CA THR A 160 9.99 -35.74 -10.51
C THR A 160 8.52 -36.07 -10.77
N GLY A 161 7.80 -35.20 -11.51
CA GLY A 161 6.36 -35.27 -11.71
C GLY A 161 5.54 -34.97 -10.44
N ARG A 162 6.17 -34.61 -9.33
CA ARG A 162 5.52 -34.38 -8.04
C ARG A 162 5.66 -32.92 -7.62
N PRO A 163 4.58 -32.29 -7.11
CA PRO A 163 4.71 -30.93 -6.57
C PRO A 163 5.53 -30.94 -5.28
N TYR A 164 6.36 -29.92 -5.09
CA TYR A 164 7.02 -29.68 -3.82
C TYR A 164 5.99 -29.39 -2.70
N ALA A 165 6.21 -29.99 -1.53
CA ALA A 165 5.48 -29.67 -0.30
C ALA A 165 6.44 -29.72 0.90
N PRO A 166 6.47 -28.68 1.75
CA PRO A 166 7.28 -28.69 2.98
C PRO A 166 6.74 -29.72 3.99
N THR A 167 7.63 -30.42 4.69
CA THR A 167 7.27 -31.48 5.66
C THR A 167 6.65 -30.94 6.95
N ARG A 168 6.86 -29.65 7.28
CA ARG A 168 6.16 -28.91 8.34
C ARG A 168 6.05 -27.43 7.96
N GLY A 169 4.85 -26.87 8.10
CA GLY A 169 4.55 -25.49 7.77
C GLY A 169 3.45 -25.40 6.71
N SER A 170 2.54 -24.43 6.88
CA SER A 170 1.45 -24.17 5.96
C SER A 170 1.97 -23.96 4.54
N ARG A 171 1.24 -24.49 3.54
CA ARG A 171 1.40 -24.12 2.13
C ARG A 171 1.27 -22.61 2.02
N VAL A 172 2.39 -21.93 1.82
CA VAL A 172 2.44 -20.67 1.09
C VAL A 172 3.16 -20.92 -0.23
N SER A 173 2.76 -21.98 -0.93
CA SER A 173 2.94 -22.05 -2.38
C SER A 173 1.94 -21.07 -3.00
N LYS A 174 2.37 -20.18 -3.89
CA LYS A 174 1.50 -19.32 -4.71
C LYS A 174 0.55 -20.18 -5.56
N GLY A 175 -0.53 -20.62 -4.91
CA GLY A 175 -1.83 -20.95 -5.47
C GLY A 175 -2.80 -20.12 -4.67
N VAL A 176 -2.68 -18.80 -4.80
CA VAL A 176 -3.44 -17.85 -3.99
C VAL A 176 -4.88 -17.94 -4.46
N THR A 177 -5.75 -18.55 -3.67
CA THR A 177 -7.19 -18.52 -3.91
C THR A 177 -7.60 -17.04 -3.98
N ALA A 178 -8.37 -16.65 -4.99
CA ALA A 178 -8.78 -15.25 -5.24
C ALA A 178 -9.27 -14.54 -3.97
N SER A 179 -9.90 -15.26 -3.03
CA SER A 179 -10.37 -14.73 -1.74
C SER A 179 -9.26 -14.29 -0.77
N MET A 180 -8.04 -14.84 -0.86
CA MET A 180 -6.87 -14.38 -0.10
C MET A 180 -6.14 -13.22 -0.78
N ILE A 181 -6.15 -13.17 -2.13
CA ILE A 181 -5.77 -11.96 -2.87
C ILE A 181 -6.70 -10.83 -2.47
N GLU A 182 -8.01 -11.04 -2.51
CA GLU A 182 -9.01 -10.06 -2.07
C GLU A 182 -8.83 -9.67 -0.61
N ALA A 183 -8.47 -10.58 0.30
CA ALA A 183 -8.21 -10.22 1.70
C ALA A 183 -6.90 -9.44 1.88
N ARG A 184 -5.82 -9.80 1.17
CA ARG A 184 -4.53 -9.09 1.22
C ARG A 184 -4.61 -7.75 0.51
N ASP A 185 -5.29 -7.68 -0.62
CA ASP A 185 -5.59 -6.46 -1.35
C ASP A 185 -6.60 -5.61 -0.59
N PHE A 186 -7.56 -6.19 0.14
CA PHE A 186 -8.42 -5.44 1.05
C PHE A 186 -7.63 -4.87 2.24
N LEU A 187 -6.70 -5.63 2.83
CA LEU A 187 -5.86 -5.14 3.93
C LEU A 187 -4.80 -4.14 3.45
N ALA A 188 -4.23 -4.34 2.25
CA ALA A 188 -3.27 -3.45 1.62
C ALA A 188 -3.97 -2.21 1.04
N ALA A 189 -5.19 -2.33 0.51
CA ALA A 189 -6.05 -1.20 0.13
C ALA A 189 -6.53 -0.47 1.37
N ARG A 190 -6.86 -1.14 2.47
CA ARG A 190 -7.18 -0.47 3.75
C ARG A 190 -5.95 0.19 4.38
N GLY A 191 -4.77 -0.40 4.20
CA GLY A 191 -3.48 0.16 4.60
C GLY A 191 -3.07 1.34 3.72
N ARG A 192 -3.35 1.28 2.41
CA ARG A 192 -3.22 2.38 1.44
C ARG A 192 -4.24 3.47 1.72
N GLU A 193 -5.52 3.19 1.87
CA GLU A 193 -6.54 4.14 2.32
C GLU A 193 -6.16 4.80 3.66
N ARG A 194 -5.57 4.05 4.60
CA ARG A 194 -5.08 4.61 5.87
C ARG A 194 -3.85 5.49 5.64
N ARG A 195 -2.89 5.10 4.78
CA ARG A 195 -1.72 5.93 4.43
C ARG A 195 -2.11 7.15 3.60
N GLU A 196 -2.97 7.03 2.60
CA GLU A 196 -3.55 8.08 1.76
C GLU A 196 -4.42 9.04 2.59
N GLN A 197 -5.05 8.59 3.68
CA GLN A 197 -5.70 9.46 4.66
C GLN A 197 -4.69 10.37 5.40
N PHE A 198 -3.44 9.94 5.56
CA PHE A 198 -2.39 10.68 6.26
C PHE A 198 -1.35 11.34 5.32
N SER A 199 -1.30 10.94 4.05
CA SER A 199 -0.41 11.47 3.00
C SER A 199 -1.08 11.37 1.63
N PRO A 200 -2.00 12.30 1.29
CA PRO A 200 -2.71 12.27 0.02
C PRO A 200 -1.82 12.55 -1.19
N GLU A 201 -1.92 11.70 -2.21
CA GLU A 201 -1.35 11.92 -3.54
C GLU A 201 -2.27 12.89 -4.33
N GLY A 202 -2.23 14.18 -4.01
CA GLY A 202 -2.94 15.21 -4.78
C GLY A 202 -3.29 16.49 -4.00
N PRO A 203 -3.59 17.60 -4.68
CA PRO A 203 -3.98 18.86 -4.02
C PRO A 203 -5.28 18.68 -3.23
N ILE A 204 -5.25 19.05 -1.94
CA ILE A 204 -6.40 18.82 -1.04
C ILE A 204 -7.41 19.95 -1.14
N VAL A 205 -8.67 19.59 -1.40
CA VAL A 205 -9.80 20.51 -1.33
C VAL A 205 -10.62 20.17 -0.08
N ALA A 206 -10.67 21.10 0.88
CA ALA A 206 -11.41 20.91 2.11
C ALA A 206 -12.90 21.21 1.91
N PHE A 207 -13.78 20.36 2.45
CA PHE A 207 -15.21 20.57 2.42
C PHE A 207 -15.84 20.31 3.80
N SER A 208 -16.67 21.23 4.26
CA SER A 208 -17.49 21.01 5.46
C SER A 208 -18.79 21.81 5.37
N GLY A 209 -19.88 21.23 5.83
CA GLY A 209 -21.12 21.98 5.98
C GLY A 209 -22.02 21.47 7.09
N GLY A 210 -23.16 22.13 7.26
CA GLY A 210 -24.19 21.71 8.21
C GLY A 210 -24.97 20.47 7.77
N GLN A 211 -25.69 19.87 8.72
CA GLN A 211 -26.55 18.71 8.47
C GLN A 211 -27.83 19.04 7.69
N GLN A 212 -28.24 20.30 7.67
CA GLN A 212 -29.44 20.77 6.99
C GLN A 212 -29.05 21.40 5.65
N TRP A 213 -29.28 20.66 4.56
CA TRP A 213 -29.04 21.14 3.21
C TRP A 213 -29.99 20.42 2.23
N GLU A 214 -30.60 21.16 1.32
CA GLU A 214 -31.62 20.66 0.39
C GLU A 214 -31.20 20.84 -1.08
N ASP A 215 -30.47 21.91 -1.41
CA ASP A 215 -30.02 22.21 -2.77
C ASP A 215 -28.68 21.54 -3.11
N HIS A 216 -28.73 20.27 -3.52
CA HIS A 216 -27.54 19.51 -3.90
C HIS A 216 -26.89 20.03 -5.19
N ASP A 217 -27.68 20.55 -6.13
CA ASP A 217 -27.20 21.08 -7.41
C ASP A 217 -26.25 22.26 -7.21
N LEU A 218 -26.54 23.14 -6.25
CA LEU A 218 -25.67 24.26 -5.90
C LEU A 218 -24.28 23.78 -5.44
N LEU A 219 -24.23 22.76 -4.59
CA LEU A 219 -22.97 22.21 -4.09
C LEU A 219 -22.20 21.49 -5.20
N TRP A 220 -22.90 20.71 -6.03
CA TRP A 220 -22.29 19.99 -7.14
C TRP A 220 -21.70 20.94 -8.17
N LYS A 221 -22.40 22.03 -8.54
CA LYS A 221 -21.87 23.06 -9.43
C LYS A 221 -20.61 23.74 -8.87
N GLY A 222 -20.61 24.04 -7.58
CA GLY A 222 -19.43 24.61 -6.90
C GLY A 222 -18.23 23.67 -6.95
N LEU A 223 -18.45 22.38 -6.63
CA LEU A 223 -17.41 21.36 -6.65
C LEU A 223 -16.94 21.02 -8.07
N ASP A 224 -17.84 20.94 -9.05
CA ASP A 224 -17.50 20.75 -10.47
C ASP A 224 -16.62 21.92 -10.98
N SER A 225 -16.90 23.16 -10.55
CA SER A 225 -16.06 24.33 -10.88
C SER A 225 -14.65 24.22 -10.32
N ILE A 226 -14.50 23.70 -9.10
CA ILE A 226 -13.18 23.46 -8.48
C ILE A 226 -12.46 22.32 -9.19
N LYS A 227 -13.14 21.19 -9.46
CA LYS A 227 -12.59 20.05 -10.19
C LYS A 227 -12.09 20.40 -11.58
N ALA A 228 -12.76 21.35 -12.26
CA ALA A 228 -12.30 21.86 -13.55
C ALA A 228 -10.97 22.63 -13.44
N ARG A 229 -10.71 23.32 -12.31
CA ARG A 229 -9.44 24.03 -12.05
C ARG A 229 -8.36 23.11 -11.48
N ILE A 230 -8.75 22.11 -10.69
CA ILE A 230 -7.86 21.19 -9.99
C ILE A 230 -8.28 19.75 -10.33
N PRO A 231 -7.88 19.21 -11.51
CA PRO A 231 -8.30 17.89 -11.95
C PRO A 231 -7.85 16.77 -10.99
N GLU A 232 -6.66 16.84 -10.41
CA GLU A 232 -6.13 15.80 -9.52
C GLU A 232 -6.52 16.02 -8.04
N MET A 233 -7.58 16.79 -7.78
CA MET A 233 -7.98 17.11 -6.40
C MET A 233 -8.41 15.88 -5.60
N VAL A 234 -8.09 15.91 -4.30
CA VAL A 234 -8.63 14.98 -3.30
C VAL A 234 -9.53 15.76 -2.34
N LEU A 235 -10.76 15.27 -2.12
CA LEU A 235 -11.75 15.94 -1.28
C LEU A 235 -11.60 15.52 0.19
N ALA A 236 -11.25 16.44 1.08
CA ALA A 236 -11.21 16.18 2.52
C ALA A 236 -12.50 16.68 3.19
N THR A 237 -13.29 15.78 3.77
CA THR A 237 -14.59 16.12 4.39
C THR A 237 -14.60 15.89 5.90
N THR A 238 -15.47 16.60 6.62
CA THR A 238 -15.70 16.40 8.06
C THR A 238 -16.55 15.16 8.41
N ALA A 239 -16.85 14.32 7.41
CA ALA A 239 -17.54 13.04 7.52
C ALA A 239 -18.88 13.09 8.28
N GLN A 240 -19.64 14.18 8.17
CA GLN A 240 -21.01 14.18 8.68
C GLN A 240 -21.87 13.20 7.87
N ALA A 241 -22.66 12.39 8.57
CA ALA A 241 -23.48 11.35 7.94
C ALA A 241 -24.69 11.90 7.15
N LYS A 242 -25.00 13.20 7.27
CA LYS A 242 -26.16 13.87 6.66
C LYS A 242 -25.79 15.29 6.25
N GLY A 243 -26.57 15.87 5.33
CA GLY A 243 -26.43 17.25 4.89
C GLY A 243 -25.30 17.44 3.89
N CYS A 244 -24.59 18.56 4.00
CA CYS A 244 -23.62 19.00 3.00
C CYS A 244 -22.52 17.95 2.75
N ASP A 245 -21.94 17.38 3.81
CA ASP A 245 -20.85 16.41 3.68
C ASP A 245 -21.29 15.13 2.95
N ALA A 246 -22.52 14.68 3.19
CA ALA A 246 -23.08 13.52 2.49
C ALA A 246 -23.32 13.82 0.99
N ILE A 247 -23.78 15.03 0.68
CA ILE A 247 -23.95 15.49 -0.71
C ILE A 247 -22.60 15.60 -1.42
N ALA A 248 -21.57 16.10 -0.75
CA ALA A 248 -20.22 16.21 -1.30
C ALA A 248 -19.55 14.84 -1.50
N GLN A 249 -19.80 13.89 -0.59
CA GLN A 249 -19.38 12.49 -0.77
C GLN A 249 -20.07 11.84 -1.97
N ALA A 250 -21.38 12.07 -2.14
CA ALA A 250 -22.12 11.57 -3.30
C ALA A 250 -21.62 12.18 -4.62
N TRP A 251 -21.31 13.48 -4.62
CA TRP A 251 -20.67 14.16 -5.76
C TRP A 251 -19.32 13.51 -6.11
N ALA A 252 -18.47 13.31 -5.10
CA ALA A 252 -17.14 12.76 -5.32
C ALA A 252 -17.20 11.33 -5.88
N ALA A 253 -18.12 10.50 -5.36
CA ALA A 253 -18.39 9.18 -5.92
C ALA A 253 -18.85 9.24 -7.39
N ALA A 254 -19.72 10.19 -7.74
CA ALA A 254 -20.21 10.36 -9.12
C ALA A 254 -19.14 10.88 -10.10
N ARG A 255 -18.10 11.55 -9.61
CA ARG A 255 -17.01 12.14 -10.43
C ARG A 255 -15.69 11.37 -10.35
N GLY A 256 -15.64 10.25 -9.62
CA GLY A 256 -14.40 9.49 -9.40
C GLY A 256 -13.35 10.25 -8.58
N VAL A 257 -13.77 11.20 -7.75
CA VAL A 257 -12.86 11.98 -6.89
C VAL A 257 -12.61 11.24 -5.59
N LYS A 258 -11.34 11.09 -5.21
CA LYS A 258 -10.95 10.45 -3.94
C LYS A 258 -11.42 11.30 -2.74
N VAL A 259 -11.91 10.65 -1.68
CA VAL A 259 -12.44 11.34 -0.49
C VAL A 259 -11.73 10.88 0.79
N ILE A 260 -11.19 11.84 1.53
CA ILE A 260 -10.66 11.65 2.88
C ILE A 260 -11.74 12.05 3.88
N MET A 261 -12.17 11.09 4.71
CA MET A 261 -13.22 11.30 5.71
C MET A 261 -12.64 11.46 7.11
N PHE A 262 -12.66 12.69 7.63
CA PHE A 262 -12.26 12.98 9.00
C PHE A 262 -13.40 12.65 9.96
N ARG A 263 -13.43 11.42 10.48
CA ARG A 263 -14.41 11.03 11.50
C ARG A 263 -14.08 11.63 12.86
N LEU A 264 -15.12 11.88 13.65
CA LEU A 264 -15.00 12.45 14.99
C LEU A 264 -14.42 11.40 15.95
N ASP A 265 -13.31 11.73 16.62
CA ASP A 265 -12.75 10.88 17.66
C ASP A 265 -13.51 11.08 18.98
N ARG A 266 -14.44 10.17 19.27
CA ARG A 266 -15.32 10.26 20.44
C ARG A 266 -14.57 10.22 21.78
N ARG A 267 -13.32 9.76 21.80
CA ARG A 267 -12.49 9.70 23.03
C ARG A 267 -12.07 11.10 23.50
N LEU A 268 -12.02 12.09 22.60
CA LEU A 268 -11.62 13.47 22.89
C LEU A 268 -12.78 14.36 23.41
N GLY A 269 -13.98 13.77 23.61
CA GLY A 269 -15.13 14.47 24.18
C GLY A 269 -15.51 15.75 23.43
N ALA A 270 -15.76 16.83 24.17
CA ALA A 270 -16.20 18.12 23.60
C ALA A 270 -15.19 18.77 22.64
N LYS A 271 -13.90 18.43 22.72
CA LYS A 271 -12.84 19.00 21.86
C LYS A 271 -12.71 18.27 20.53
N ALA A 272 -13.33 17.09 20.37
CA ALA A 272 -13.15 16.22 19.22
C ALA A 272 -13.40 16.91 17.88
N ALA A 273 -14.43 17.76 17.80
CA ALA A 273 -14.76 18.50 16.58
C ALA A 273 -13.69 19.52 16.18
N PHE A 274 -13.08 20.18 17.17
CA PHE A 274 -12.04 21.20 16.95
C PHE A 274 -10.71 20.55 16.54
N VAL A 275 -10.31 19.49 17.25
CA VAL A 275 -9.10 18.71 16.92
C VAL A 275 -9.21 18.09 15.52
N ARG A 276 -10.40 17.64 15.14
CA ARG A 276 -10.66 17.17 13.77
C ARG A 276 -10.43 18.28 12.73
N ASN A 277 -10.91 19.50 13.00
CA ASN A 277 -10.67 20.64 12.10
C ASN A 277 -9.17 20.97 12.00
N ASP A 278 -8.42 20.85 13.10
CA ASP A 278 -6.96 21.01 13.09
C ASP A 278 -6.26 19.97 12.23
N ARG A 279 -6.68 18.70 12.33
CA ARG A 279 -6.18 17.63 11.48
C ARG A 279 -6.49 17.84 10.00
N LEU A 280 -7.69 18.33 9.69
CA LEU A 280 -8.07 18.67 8.31
C LEU A 280 -7.23 19.83 7.77
N LEU A 281 -6.93 20.84 8.60
CA LEU A 281 -6.06 21.96 8.22
C LEU A 281 -4.60 21.52 8.03
N ALA A 282 -4.12 20.55 8.83
CA ALA A 282 -2.77 20.03 8.74
C ALA A 282 -2.45 19.39 7.38
N LEU A 283 -3.47 18.98 6.61
CA LEU A 283 -3.31 18.54 5.22
C LEU A 283 -2.98 19.66 4.23
N LYS A 284 -2.88 20.92 4.69
CA LYS A 284 -2.59 22.11 3.87
C LYS A 284 -3.49 22.20 2.63
N PRO A 285 -4.82 22.31 2.80
CA PRO A 285 -5.74 22.40 1.69
C PRO A 285 -5.40 23.59 0.79
N VAL A 286 -5.43 23.37 -0.52
CA VAL A 286 -5.18 24.40 -1.54
C VAL A 286 -6.40 25.26 -1.81
N GLU A 287 -7.59 24.74 -1.53
CA GLU A 287 -8.87 25.43 -1.66
C GLU A 287 -9.88 24.80 -0.69
N ALA A 288 -10.87 25.57 -0.26
CA ALA A 288 -11.86 25.09 0.69
C ALA A 288 -13.27 25.60 0.38
N VAL A 289 -14.26 24.77 0.66
CA VAL A 289 -15.69 25.11 0.62
C VAL A 289 -16.27 24.86 2.01
N VAL A 290 -16.73 25.91 2.67
CA VAL A 290 -17.41 25.80 3.96
C VAL A 290 -18.83 26.30 3.82
N CYS A 291 -19.79 25.38 3.92
CA CYS A 291 -21.20 25.71 3.94
C CYS A 291 -21.62 26.13 5.35
N GLU A 292 -22.64 26.98 5.41
CA GLU A 292 -23.22 27.44 6.67
C GLU A 292 -23.66 26.27 7.56
N GLY A 293 -23.38 26.40 8.85
CA GLY A 293 -23.53 25.32 9.81
C GLY A 293 -23.35 25.82 11.25
N SER A 294 -22.89 24.94 12.12
CA SER A 294 -22.70 25.25 13.55
C SER A 294 -21.41 26.04 13.81
N GLY A 295 -21.13 26.35 15.07
CA GLY A 295 -19.85 26.93 15.51
C GLY A 295 -18.62 26.11 15.10
N ILE A 296 -18.78 24.82 14.79
CA ILE A 296 -17.70 23.95 14.29
C ILE A 296 -17.29 24.35 12.86
N GLN A 297 -18.25 24.63 11.98
CA GLN A 297 -18.00 25.10 10.61
C GLN A 297 -17.41 26.50 10.63
N MET A 298 -17.90 27.37 11.52
CA MET A 298 -17.34 28.71 11.72
C MET A 298 -15.88 28.64 12.19
N ASN A 299 -15.55 27.73 13.12
CA ASN A 299 -14.17 27.51 13.55
C ASN A 299 -13.27 27.05 12.39
N LEU A 300 -13.73 26.11 11.56
CA LEU A 300 -12.97 25.65 10.40
C LEU A 300 -12.73 26.79 9.39
N ALA A 301 -13.76 27.56 9.06
CA ALA A 301 -13.66 28.71 8.16
C ALA A 301 -12.67 29.77 8.67
N GLN A 302 -12.68 30.07 9.97
CA GLN A 302 -11.73 31.00 10.59
C GLN A 302 -10.29 30.50 10.46
N LYS A 303 -10.05 29.21 10.75
CA LYS A 303 -8.74 28.57 10.65
C LYS A 303 -8.20 28.57 9.21
N LEU A 304 -9.04 28.21 8.23
CA LEU A 304 -8.67 28.22 6.81
C LEU A 304 -8.32 29.64 6.32
N ARG A 305 -9.09 30.64 6.76
CA ARG A 305 -8.81 32.05 6.43
C ARG A 305 -7.48 32.52 7.04
N GLN A 306 -7.21 32.15 8.29
CA GLN A 306 -5.93 32.47 8.95
C GLN A 306 -4.74 31.81 8.25
N ALA A 307 -4.93 30.60 7.71
CA ALA A 307 -3.92 29.88 6.95
C ALA A 307 -3.76 30.38 5.49
N GLY A 308 -4.52 31.39 5.06
CA GLY A 308 -4.43 31.94 3.70
C GLY A 308 -5.04 31.04 2.61
N VAL A 309 -5.85 30.06 2.98
CA VAL A 309 -6.48 29.14 2.01
C VAL A 309 -7.64 29.84 1.29
N PRO A 310 -7.69 29.81 -0.06
CA PRO A 310 -8.85 30.26 -0.83
C PRO A 310 -10.13 29.58 -0.33
N LEU A 311 -11.09 30.37 0.15
CA LEU A 311 -12.26 29.88 0.87
C LEU A 311 -13.58 30.36 0.22
N HIS A 312 -14.40 29.40 -0.19
CA HIS A 312 -15.78 29.61 -0.64
C HIS A 312 -16.73 29.39 0.52
N VAL A 313 -17.45 30.45 0.92
CA VAL A 313 -18.47 30.36 1.97
C VAL A 313 -19.85 30.30 1.32
N VAL A 314 -20.54 29.17 1.46
CA VAL A 314 -21.88 28.96 0.89
C VAL A 314 -22.92 29.08 1.99
N LYS A 315 -23.76 30.11 1.93
CA LYS A 315 -24.80 30.36 2.94
C LYS A 315 -26.08 29.60 2.62
N LEU A 316 -26.88 29.29 3.64
CA LEU A 316 -28.19 28.66 3.47
C LEU A 316 -29.11 29.50 2.58
N ALA A 317 -28.99 30.83 2.64
CA ALA A 317 -29.75 31.77 1.82
C ALA A 317 -29.45 31.67 0.31
N HIS A 318 -28.35 31.02 -0.09
CA HIS A 318 -28.01 30.80 -1.49
C HIS A 318 -28.77 29.62 -2.10
N GLN A 319 -29.45 28.81 -1.30
CA GLN A 319 -30.22 27.66 -1.80
C GLN A 319 -31.45 28.12 -2.57
N THR A 320 -31.64 27.56 -3.75
CA THR A 320 -32.81 27.78 -4.59
C THR A 320 -33.75 26.58 -4.48
N VAL A 321 -34.30 26.35 -3.29
CA VAL A 321 -35.30 25.29 -3.10
C VAL A 321 -36.57 25.70 -3.83
N ARG A 322 -36.85 25.09 -5.00
CA ARG A 322 -38.20 25.16 -5.58
C ARG A 322 -39.17 24.48 -4.61
N PRO A 323 -40.29 25.12 -4.22
CA PRO A 323 -41.22 24.49 -3.29
C PRO A 323 -41.80 23.23 -3.92
N THR A 324 -41.61 22.09 -3.26
CA THR A 324 -42.22 20.81 -3.64
C THR A 324 -43.75 20.91 -3.52
N PRO A 325 -44.55 20.46 -4.51
CA PRO A 325 -46.01 20.61 -4.51
C PRO A 325 -46.72 20.00 -3.28
N GLN A 326 -46.08 19.06 -2.58
CA GLN A 326 -46.65 18.37 -1.42
C GLN A 326 -46.85 19.25 -0.18
N ARG A 327 -46.16 20.40 -0.07
CA ARG A 327 -46.32 21.31 1.09
C ARG A 327 -47.46 22.33 0.94
N MET A 328 -48.05 22.51 -0.24
CA MET A 328 -49.27 23.34 -0.40
C MET A 328 -50.53 22.62 0.12
N ALA A 329 -50.60 21.29 0.02
CA ALA A 329 -51.76 20.53 0.48
C ALA A 329 -51.92 20.55 2.02
N ALA A 330 -50.83 20.70 2.78
CA ALA A 330 -50.87 20.76 4.24
C ALA A 330 -51.29 22.14 4.78
N ARG A 331 -51.03 23.24 4.06
CA ARG A 331 -51.42 24.59 4.49
C ARG A 331 -52.88 24.95 4.20
N VAL A 332 -53.52 24.28 3.25
CA VAL A 332 -54.95 24.50 2.95
C VAL A 332 -55.88 23.72 3.90
N ARG A 333 -55.38 22.66 4.57
CA ARG A 333 -56.18 21.84 5.51
C ARG A 333 -56.17 22.29 6.97
N GLN A 334 -55.31 23.25 7.36
CA GLN A 334 -55.29 23.82 8.72
C GLN A 334 -55.96 25.21 8.80
N GLY A 335 -56.64 25.64 7.74
CA GLY A 335 -57.34 26.93 7.66
C GLY A 335 -58.83 26.80 7.34
N ARG A 336 -59.52 25.84 7.95
CA ARG A 336 -60.99 25.80 8.03
C ARG A 336 -61.44 25.32 9.39
#